data_AF-A0A1G9PH33-F1
#
_entry.id   AF-A0A1G9PH33-F1
#
_cell.length_a   1.000
_cell.length_b   1.000
_cell.length_c   1.000
_cell.angle_alpha   90.00
_cell.angle_beta   90.00
_cell.angle_gamma   90.00
#
_symmetry.space_group_name_H-M   'P 1'
#
loop_
_entity.id
_entity.type
_entity.pdbx_description
1 polymer ?
#
loop_
_entity_poly.entity_id
_entity_poly.type
_entity_poly.pdbx_seq_one_letter_code
_entity_poly.pdbx_strand_id
1 'polypeptide(L)' 'MARKYPTTEDNLCTNLEGHPLHICSLNAAGRTEEIRKRTDQPRFACFNCGARANEEKSLCNPTPLAGEAET' A
#
# COMPACT_ATOMS: atom_id res chain seq x y z
N MET A 1 -0.19 -10.82 21.32
CA MET A 1 0.37 -9.61 20.66
C MET A 1 -0.47 -9.38 19.40
N ALA A 2 -1.25 -8.30 19.33
CA ALA A 2 -2.11 -8.05 18.17
C ALA A 2 -1.23 -7.74 16.95
N ARG A 3 -1.42 -8.47 15.85
CA ARG A 3 -0.78 -8.16 14.57
C ARG A 3 -1.28 -6.79 14.13
N LYS A 4 -0.40 -5.79 14.14
CA LYS A 4 -0.73 -4.39 13.84
C LYS A 4 -1.15 -4.16 12.39
N TYR A 5 -0.87 -5.13 11.51
CA TYR A 5 -1.17 -5.06 10.09
C TYR A 5 -1.87 -6.33 9.64
N PRO A 6 -3.00 -6.22 8.94
CA PRO A 6 -3.70 -7.38 8.44
C PRO A 6 -2.89 -8.09 7.36
N THR A 7 -2.86 -9.43 7.36
CA THR A 7 -2.23 -10.19 6.28
C THR A 7 -2.99 -9.96 4.97
N THR A 8 -2.40 -10.36 3.85
CA THR A 8 -3.01 -10.21 2.52
C THR A 8 -4.44 -10.80 2.44
N GLU A 9 -4.74 -11.78 3.31
CA GLU A 9 -6.05 -12.43 3.48
C GLU A 9 -7.11 -11.53 4.13
N ASP A 10 -6.73 -10.57 4.98
CA ASP A 10 -7.68 -9.69 5.70
C ASP A 10 -7.97 -8.40 4.92
N ASN A 11 -7.09 -8.00 3.99
CA ASN A 11 -7.25 -6.79 3.17
C ASN A 11 -8.04 -6.97 1.87
N LEU A 12 -8.85 -8.03 1.73
CA LEU A 12 -9.65 -8.32 0.53
C LEU A 12 -8.87 -8.17 -0.78
N CYS A 13 -7.60 -8.61 -0.79
CA CYS A 13 -6.81 -8.60 -2.03
C CYS A 13 -7.36 -9.69 -2.95
N THR A 14 -8.10 -9.28 -3.98
CA THR A 14 -8.76 -10.18 -4.94
C THR A 14 -7.82 -10.68 -6.04
N ASN A 15 -6.58 -10.20 -6.11
CA ASN A 15 -5.61 -10.60 -7.13
C ASN A 15 -4.19 -10.77 -6.57
N LEU A 16 -3.93 -11.94 -5.99
CA LEU A 16 -2.62 -12.31 -5.42
C LEU A 16 -1.53 -12.45 -6.50
N GLU A 17 -1.90 -12.71 -7.75
CA GLU A 17 -0.95 -13.01 -8.84
C GLU A 17 -0.46 -11.76 -9.59
N GLY A 18 -1.24 -10.67 -9.65
CA GLY A 18 -0.88 -9.49 -10.43
C GLY A 18 -0.07 -8.40 -9.68
N HIS A 19 0.05 -8.48 -8.35
CA HIS A 19 0.49 -7.34 -7.51
C HIS A 19 1.37 -7.75 -6.30
N PRO A 20 2.47 -8.50 -6.46
CA PRO A 20 3.24 -9.11 -5.36
C PRO A 20 3.89 -8.13 -4.34
N LEU A 21 3.72 -6.82 -4.50
CA LEU A 21 4.42 -5.77 -3.75
C LEU A 21 3.47 -4.86 -2.97
N HIS A 22 2.48 -5.41 -2.26
CA HIS A 22 1.62 -4.62 -1.39
C HIS A 22 2.40 -4.01 -0.22
N ILE A 23 2.21 -2.70 0.02
CA ILE A 23 2.77 -2.02 1.19
C ILE A 23 2.33 -2.70 2.50
N CYS A 24 1.09 -3.19 2.61
CA CYS A 24 0.62 -3.86 3.83
C CYS A 24 1.44 -5.16 4.10
N SER A 25 1.77 -5.94 3.05
CA SER A 25 2.62 -7.15 3.16
C SER A 25 4.09 -6.80 3.42
N LEU A 26 4.62 -5.76 2.77
CA LEU A 26 5.97 -5.25 3.04
C LEU A 26 6.09 -4.77 4.50
N ASN A 27 5.05 -4.15 5.04
CA ASN A 27 5.01 -3.67 6.41
C ASN A 27 4.96 -4.85 7.40
N ALA A 28 4.12 -5.85 7.14
CA ALA A 28 4.07 -7.09 7.91
C ALA A 28 5.41 -7.86 7.87
N ALA A 29 6.13 -7.82 6.75
CA ALA A 29 7.45 -8.43 6.58
C ALA A 29 8.61 -7.56 7.12
N GLY A 30 8.34 -6.37 7.65
CA GLY A 30 9.37 -5.45 8.15
C GLY A 30 10.31 -4.88 7.08
N ARG A 31 9.88 -4.84 5.81
CA ARG A 31 10.65 -4.34 4.66
C ARG A 31 10.58 -2.81 4.54
N THR A 32 10.95 -2.09 5.59
CA THR A 32 10.76 -0.63 5.72
C THR A 32 11.50 0.18 4.65
N GLU A 33 12.66 -0.27 4.18
CA GLU A 33 13.40 0.41 3.10
C GLU A 33 12.64 0.40 1.78
N GLU A 34 12.04 -0.73 1.44
CA GLU A 34 11.26 -0.91 0.22
C GLU A 34 9.94 -0.12 0.28
N ILE A 35 9.33 -0.03 1.47
CA ILE A 35 8.19 0.86 1.72
C ILE A 35 8.63 2.30 1.49
N ARG A 36 9.73 2.75 2.11
CA ARG A 36 10.21 4.13 2.02
C ARG A 36 10.40 4.59 0.57
N LYS A 37 11.01 3.76 -0.28
CA LYS A 37 11.17 4.07 -1.73
C LYS A 37 9.82 4.23 -2.43
N ARG A 38 8.84 3.42 -2.06
CA ARG A 38 7.49 3.41 -2.65
C ARG A 38 6.54 4.42 -2.02
N THR A 39 6.88 5.03 -0.89
CA THR A 39 6.06 6.03 -0.19
C THR A 39 6.71 7.40 -0.13
N ASP A 40 7.79 7.61 -0.88
CA ASP A 40 8.53 8.87 -0.94
C ASP A 40 7.67 10.02 -1.52
N GLN A 41 6.89 9.71 -2.56
CA GLN A 41 5.97 10.64 -3.23
C GLN A 41 4.59 9.97 -3.39
N PRO A 42 3.82 9.84 -2.30
CA PRO A 42 2.58 9.08 -2.33
C PRO A 42 1.54 9.79 -3.21
N ARG A 43 1.18 9.15 -4.34
CA ARG A 43 0.15 9.61 -5.27
C ARG A 43 -1.15 8.83 -5.14
N PHE A 44 -1.08 7.67 -4.51
CA PHE A 44 -2.20 6.77 -4.31
C PHE A 44 -2.28 6.33 -2.85
N ALA A 45 -3.48 6.03 -2.38
CA ALA A 45 -3.75 5.45 -1.07
C ALA A 45 -4.60 4.19 -1.20
N CYS A 46 -4.33 3.19 -0.36
CA CYS A 46 -5.14 1.99 -0.29
C CYS A 46 -6.41 2.32 0.51
N PHE A 47 -7.58 2.17 -0.09
CA PHE A 47 -8.85 2.35 0.62
C PHE A 47 -9.03 1.35 1.77
N ASN A 48 -8.49 0.13 1.64
CA ASN A 48 -8.66 -0.93 2.63
C ASN A 48 -7.72 -0.77 3.85
N CYS A 49 -6.42 -0.54 3.62
CA CYS A 49 -5.40 -0.55 4.68
C CYS A 49 -4.84 0.84 5.02
N GLY A 50 -5.23 1.88 4.28
CA GLY A 50 -4.76 3.26 4.47
C GLY A 50 -3.31 3.51 4.05
N ALA A 51 -2.59 2.48 3.58
CA ALA A 51 -1.22 2.62 3.09
C ALA A 51 -1.16 3.58 1.90
N ARG A 52 -0.10 4.37 1.80
CA ARG A 52 0.12 5.28 0.68
C ARG A 52 1.26 4.79 -0.18
N ALA A 53 1.21 5.00 -1.48
CA ALA A 53 2.30 4.66 -2.39
C ALA A 53 2.36 5.60 -3.59
N ASN A 54 3.53 5.63 -4.23
CA ASN A 54 3.79 6.40 -5.44
C ASN A 54 3.06 5.79 -6.64
N GLU A 55 2.91 4.47 -6.65
CA GLU A 55 2.27 3.70 -7.71
C GLU A 55 1.08 2.91 -7.18
N GLU A 56 0.01 2.86 -7.97
CA GLU A 56 -1.21 2.10 -7.69
C GLU A 56 -0.93 0.60 -7.47
N LYS A 57 0.05 0.03 -8.18
CA LYS A 57 0.44 -1.38 -8.11
C LYS A 57 0.99 -1.81 -6.76
N SER A 58 1.42 -0.84 -5.95
CA SER A 58 1.93 -1.09 -4.60
C SER A 58 0.81 -1.23 -3.56
N LEU A 59 -0.46 -1.10 -3.97
CA LEU A 59 -1.63 -1.05 -3.08
C LEU A 59 -2.69 -2.08 -3.51
N CYS A 60 -3.50 -2.56 -2.55
CA CYS A 60 -4.58 -3.51 -2.83
C CYS A 60 -5.76 -2.88 -3.55
N ASN A 61 -6.14 -1.68 -3.09
CA ASN A 61 -7.26 -0.92 -3.61
C ASN A 61 -6.82 0.53 -3.76
N PRO A 62 -6.02 0.83 -4.80
CA PRO A 62 -5.45 2.15 -4.98
C PRO A 62 -6.54 3.16 -5.32
N THR A 63 -6.61 4.21 -4.52
CA THR A 63 -7.36 5.42 -4.79
C THR A 63 -6.36 6.53 -5.09
N PRO A 64 -6.58 7.36 -6.12
CA PRO A 64 -5.75 8.52 -6.34
C PRO A 64 -5.93 9.46 -5.14
N LEU A 65 -4.82 9.79 -4.48
CA LEU A 65 -4.77 10.91 -3.54
C LEU A 65 -4.77 12.15 -4.41
N ALA A 66 -5.93 12.80 -4.56
CA ALA A 66 -6.02 14.12 -5.16
C ALA A 66 -5.25 15.11 -4.27
N GLY A 67 -3.93 15.13 -4.42
CA GLY A 67 -3.06 16.20 -3.96
C GLY A 67 -2.89 17.15 -5.13
N GLU A 68 -3.77 18.14 -5.18
CA GLU A 68 -3.42 19.54 -5.45
C GLU A 68 -1.98 19.73 -5.95
N ALA A 69 -1.81 19.63 -7.27
CA ALA A 69 -0.91 20.53 -7.98
C ALA A 69 -1.75 21.74 -8.41
N GLU A 70 -2.41 22.40 -7.45
CA GLU A 70 -2.99 23.72 -7.65
C GLU A 70 -2.16 24.71 -6.84
N THR A 71 -1.30 25.41 -7.58
CA THR A 71 -0.87 26.77 -7.25
C THR A 71 -1.88 27.75 -7.79
#